data_AF-A0A3D0C959-F1
#
_entry.id   AF-A0A3D0C959-F1
#
_cell.length_a   1.000
_cell.length_b   1.000
_cell.length_c   1.000
_cell.angle_alpha   90.00
_cell.angle_beta   90.00
_cell.angle_gamma   90.00
#
_symmetry.space_group_name_H-M   'P 1'
#
loop_
_entity.id
_entity.type
_entity.pdbx_description
1 polymer ?
#
loop_
_entity_poly.entity_id
_entity_poly.type
_entity_poly.pdbx_seq_one_letter_code
_entity_poly.pdbx_strand_id
1 'polypeptide(L)'
;MQVLSFLTLIIFPFSLVLGFVCFIKAIYFFVKAVQNTTSTAFDNLHTKITPVNVIWYPNCLNETGKVYRLKSFKFIALSFLLWVGTIALAQVVSA
;
A
#
# COMPACT_ATOMS: atom_id res chain seq x y z
N MET A 1 -3.36 26.49 20.87
CA MET A 1 -4.35 26.30 19.79
C MET A 1 -3.87 26.84 18.45
N GLN A 2 -3.65 28.15 18.27
CA GLN A 2 -3.32 28.76 16.96
C GLN A 2 -2.10 28.16 16.22
N VAL A 3 -1.00 27.90 16.93
CA VAL A 3 0.24 27.32 16.34
C VAL A 3 0.01 25.89 15.85
N LEU A 4 -0.76 25.10 16.60
CA LEU A 4 -1.07 23.71 16.27
C LEU A 4 -1.99 23.62 15.05
N SER A 5 -2.99 24.50 14.95
CA SER A 5 -3.86 24.60 13.77
C SER A 5 -3.10 25.00 12.51
N PHE A 6 -2.13 25.92 12.61
CA PHE A 6 -1.29 26.33 11.49
C PHE A 6 -0.36 25.19 11.02
N LEU A 7 0.21 24.43 11.96
CA LEU A 7 0.98 23.22 11.67
C LEU A 7 0.14 22.15 10.96
N THR A 8 -1.07 21.88 11.43
CA THR A 8 -1.96 20.89 10.82
C THR A 8 -2.37 21.29 9.40
N LEU A 9 -2.62 22.58 9.15
CA LEU A 9 -2.93 23.11 7.82
C LEU A 9 -1.81 22.82 6.81
N ILE A 10 -0.55 22.88 7.26
CA ILE A 10 0.62 22.60 6.42
C ILE A 10 0.83 21.08 6.29
N ILE A 11 0.79 20.35 7.40
CA ILE A 11 1.06 18.89 7.42
C ILE A 11 0.03 18.12 6.58
N PHE A 12 -1.22 18.60 6.51
CA PHE A 12 -2.29 17.95 5.77
C PHE A 12 -2.01 17.74 4.26
N PRO A 13 -1.74 18.78 3.46
CA PRO A 13 -1.40 18.62 2.05
C PRO A 13 -0.08 17.83 1.85
N PHE A 14 0.91 18.01 2.72
CA PHE A 14 2.16 17.22 2.64
C PHE A 14 1.91 15.73 2.85
N SER A 15 1.10 15.37 3.84
CA SER A 15 0.74 13.98 4.12
C SER A 15 -0.10 13.38 3.00
N LEU A 16 -1.02 14.14 2.41
CA LEU A 16 -1.77 13.70 1.24
C LEU A 16 -0.85 13.39 0.06
N VAL A 17 0.06 14.30 -0.28
CA VAL A 17 1.02 14.13 -1.39
C VAL A 17 1.96 12.95 -1.13
N LEU A 18 2.58 12.89 0.05
CA LEU A 18 3.51 11.81 0.40
C LEU A 18 2.81 10.45 0.47
N GLY A 19 1.62 10.40 1.07
CA GLY A 19 0.81 9.18 1.13
C GLY A 19 0.36 8.74 -0.27
N PHE A 20 0.02 9.68 -1.16
CA PHE A 20 -0.33 9.37 -2.54
C PHE A 20 0.87 8.81 -3.32
N VAL A 21 2.05 9.42 -3.20
CA VAL A 21 3.28 8.88 -3.81
C VAL A 21 3.59 7.47 -3.30
N CYS A 22 3.40 7.21 -2.01
CA CYS A 22 3.57 5.88 -1.43
C CYS A 22 2.53 4.89 -1.98
N PHE A 23 1.28 5.32 -2.14
CA PHE A 23 0.23 4.51 -2.72
C PHE A 23 0.52 4.13 -4.18
N ILE A 24 1.00 5.07 -5.00
CA ILE A 24 1.43 4.77 -6.37
C ILE A 24 2.59 3.78 -6.39
N LYS A 25 3.59 3.95 -5.51
CA LYS A 25 4.69 2.97 -5.38
C LYS A 25 4.18 1.59 -4.95
N ALA A 26 3.20 1.53 -4.06
CA ALA A 26 2.55 0.28 -3.70
C ALA A 26 1.94 -0.40 -4.92
N ILE A 27 1.12 0.30 -5.71
CA ILE A 27 0.54 -0.25 -6.95
C ILE A 27 1.63 -0.73 -7.91
N TYR A 28 2.70 0.04 -8.08
CA TYR A 28 3.83 -0.36 -8.93
C TYR A 28 4.45 -1.69 -8.48
N PHE A 29 4.76 -1.83 -7.19
CA PHE A 29 5.31 -3.08 -6.65
C PHE A 29 4.31 -4.22 -6.68
N PHE A 30 3.03 -3.93 -6.53
CA PHE A 30 1.94 -4.89 -6.67
C PHE A 30 1.90 -5.48 -8.07
N VAL A 31 1.90 -4.63 -9.11
CA VAL A 31 1.94 -5.07 -10.51
C VAL A 31 3.20 -5.89 -10.79
N LYS A 32 4.36 -5.44 -10.29
CA LYS A 32 5.61 -6.23 -10.39
C LYS A 32 5.54 -7.59 -9.69
N ALA A 33 4.85 -7.69 -8.56
CA ALA A 33 4.65 -8.97 -7.89
C ALA A 33 3.81 -9.91 -8.76
N VAL A 34 2.71 -9.43 -9.33
CA VAL A 34 1.85 -10.21 -10.25
C VAL A 34 2.61 -10.69 -11.48
N GLN A 35 3.49 -9.86 -12.05
CA GLN A 35 4.35 -10.25 -13.17
C GLN A 35 5.38 -11.32 -12.81
N ASN A 36 5.70 -11.48 -11.52
CA ASN A 36 6.64 -12.48 -11.00
C ASN A 36 5.91 -13.71 -10.44
N THR A 37 4.84 -14.11 -11.11
CA THR A 37 4.09 -15.34 -10.82
C THR A 37 4.82 -16.55 -11.40
N THR A 38 4.69 -17.69 -10.72
CA THR A 38 5.23 -18.96 -11.23
C THR A 38 4.34 -19.48 -12.35
N SER A 39 4.93 -20.15 -13.35
CA SER A 39 4.17 -20.74 -14.48
C SER A 39 3.12 -21.74 -14.02
N THR A 40 3.34 -22.38 -12.87
CA THR A 40 2.43 -23.34 -12.24
C THR A 40 1.35 -22.72 -11.36
N ALA A 41 1.34 -21.40 -11.14
CA ALA A 41 0.40 -20.71 -10.25
C ALA A 41 -1.06 -20.80 -10.73
N PHE A 42 -1.27 -20.84 -12.05
CA PHE A 42 -2.61 -20.90 -12.65
C PHE A 42 -3.11 -22.32 -12.88
N ASP A 43 -2.20 -23.30 -12.88
CA ASP A 43 -2.51 -24.72 -13.15
C ASP A 43 -2.73 -25.53 -11.86
N ASN A 44 -2.12 -25.15 -10.73
CA ASN A 44 -2.12 -25.95 -9.49
C ASN A 44 -3.28 -25.70 -8.53
N LEU A 45 -4.18 -24.75 -8.81
CA LEU A 45 -5.33 -24.49 -7.96
C LEU A 45 -6.62 -24.88 -8.69
N HIS A 46 -7.41 -25.77 -8.08
CA HIS A 46 -8.80 -26.09 -8.49
C HIS A 46 -9.74 -24.88 -8.47
N THR A 47 -9.21 -23.67 -8.24
CA THR A 47 -9.88 -22.38 -8.24
C THR A 47 -9.29 -21.53 -9.35
N LYS A 48 -10.15 -20.91 -10.18
CA LYS A 48 -9.71 -19.95 -11.21
C LYS A 48 -9.05 -18.76 -10.53
N ILE A 49 -7.72 -18.73 -10.52
CA ILE A 49 -6.98 -17.60 -9.97
C ILE A 49 -6.89 -16.51 -11.02
N THR A 50 -7.30 -15.30 -10.65
CA THR A 50 -7.09 -14.10 -11.46
C THR A 50 -5.74 -13.46 -11.13
N PRO A 51 -5.14 -12.67 -12.03
CA PRO A 51 -3.87 -11.98 -11.77
C PRO A 51 -3.91 -11.09 -10.52
N VAL A 52 -5.08 -10.58 -10.15
CA VAL A 52 -5.27 -9.77 -8.94
C VAL A 52 -5.31 -10.62 -7.67
N ASN A 53 -5.78 -11.86 -7.76
CA ASN A 53 -5.89 -12.77 -6.63
C ASN A 53 -4.62 -13.59 -6.39
N VAL A 54 -3.84 -13.86 -7.44
CA VAL A 54 -2.65 -14.73 -7.41
C VAL A 54 -1.62 -14.33 -6.35
N ILE A 55 -1.53 -13.04 -6.08
CA ILE A 55 -0.64 -12.47 -5.08
C ILE A 55 -1.01 -12.82 -3.64
N TRP A 56 -2.26 -13.19 -3.36
CA TRP A 56 -2.71 -13.55 -2.02
C TRP A 56 -2.49 -15.03 -1.72
N TYR A 57 -2.38 -15.87 -2.76
CA TYR A 57 -2.23 -17.31 -2.61
C TYR A 57 -0.79 -17.70 -2.26
N PRO A 58 -0.62 -18.67 -1.33
CA PRO A 58 0.69 -19.24 -1.05
C PRO A 58 1.23 -20.00 -2.28
N ASN A 59 2.54 -19.96 -2.49
CA ASN A 59 3.26 -20.67 -3.58
C ASN A 59 2.96 -20.25 -5.03
N CYS A 60 2.21 -19.17 -5.24
CA CYS A 60 1.92 -18.66 -6.60
C CYS A 60 2.92 -17.59 -7.08
N LEU A 61 3.77 -17.10 -6.19
CA LEU A 61 4.80 -16.09 -6.46
C LEU A 61 6.19 -16.73 -6.35
N ASN A 62 7.09 -16.36 -7.27
CA ASN A 62 8.50 -16.70 -7.14
C ASN A 62 9.17 -15.88 -6.01
N GLU A 63 10.43 -16.16 -5.67
CA GLU A 63 11.15 -15.46 -4.60
C GLU A 63 11.19 -13.93 -4.80
N THR A 64 11.36 -13.46 -6.03
CA THR A 64 11.34 -12.03 -6.37
C THR A 64 9.94 -11.42 -6.20
N GLY A 65 8.89 -12.14 -6.57
CA GLY A 65 7.48 -11.75 -6.42
C GLY A 65 7.07 -11.63 -4.96
N LYS A 66 7.56 -12.53 -4.09
CA LYS A 66 7.37 -12.42 -2.63
C LYS A 66 7.99 -11.15 -2.07
N VAL A 67 9.19 -10.78 -2.50
CA VAL A 67 9.86 -9.53 -2.10
C VAL A 67 9.06 -8.31 -2.55
N TYR A 68 8.55 -8.29 -3.79
CA TYR A 68 7.73 -7.19 -4.29
C TYR A 68 6.37 -7.09 -3.58
N ARG A 69 5.73 -8.23 -3.29
CA ARG A 69 4.52 -8.27 -2.45
C ARG A 69 4.78 -7.61 -1.10
N LEU A 70 5.86 -7.99 -0.40
CA LEU A 70 6.20 -7.40 0.89
C LEU A 70 6.46 -5.89 0.79
N LYS A 71 7.20 -5.43 -0.24
CA LYS A 71 7.42 -3.99 -0.48
C LYS A 71 6.10 -3.26 -0.73
N SER A 72 5.22 -3.83 -1.55
CA SER A 72 3.88 -3.28 -1.78
C SER A 72 3.13 -3.09 -0.47
N PHE A 73 3.05 -4.10 0.39
CA PHE A 73 2.39 -3.99 1.70
C PHE A 73 2.99 -2.91 2.59
N LYS A 74 4.32 -2.80 2.62
CA LYS A 74 4.99 -1.74 3.39
C LYS A 74 4.57 -0.35 2.92
N PHE A 75 4.49 -0.12 1.61
CA PHE A 75 4.06 1.16 1.06
C PHE A 75 2.56 1.43 1.28
N ILE A 76 1.70 0.42 1.20
CA ILE A 76 0.25 0.53 1.53
C ILE A 76 0.07 0.90 3.00
N ALA A 77 0.77 0.19 3.90
CA ALA A 77 0.70 0.47 5.33
C ALA A 77 1.19 1.88 5.63
N LEU A 78 2.28 2.32 4.99
CA LEU A 78 2.83 3.66 5.18
C LEU A 78 1.88 4.75 4.66
N SER A 79 1.26 4.57 3.48
CA SER A 79 0.27 5.54 2.97
C SER A 79 -0.95 5.62 3.88
N PHE A 80 -1.41 4.48 4.39
CA PHE A 80 -2.54 4.41 5.31
C PHE A 80 -2.23 5.11 6.64
N LEU A 81 -1.07 4.84 7.23
CA LEU A 81 -0.63 5.49 8.48
C LEU A 81 -0.49 7.00 8.32
N LEU A 82 0.05 7.47 7.20
CA LEU A 82 0.15 8.90 6.90
C LEU A 82 -1.25 9.53 6.87
N TRP A 83 -2.18 8.99 6.07
CA TRP A 83 -3.51 9.58 5.94
C TRP A 83 -4.32 9.50 7.24
N VAL A 84 -4.38 8.33 7.88
CA VAL A 84 -5.14 8.13 9.13
C VAL A 84 -4.53 8.93 10.28
N GLY A 85 -3.20 8.95 10.41
CA GLY A 85 -2.52 9.75 11.43
C GLY A 85 -2.79 11.25 11.28
N THR A 86 -2.91 11.72 10.04
CA THR A 86 -3.20 13.13 9.75
C THR A 86 -4.66 13.48 10.03
N ILE A 87 -5.60 12.58 9.73
CA ILE A 87 -7.01 12.75 10.08
C ILE A 87 -7.19 12.74 11.61
N ALA A 88 -6.53 11.81 12.31
CA ALA A 88 -6.56 11.75 13.76
C ALA A 88 -6.00 13.02 14.41
N LEU A 89 -4.87 13.53 13.89
CA LEU A 89 -4.30 14.82 14.33
C LEU A 89 -5.28 15.97 14.10
N ALA A 90 -5.96 16.01 12.94
CA ALA A 90 -6.94 17.05 12.65
C ALA A 90 -8.13 17.02 13.64
N GLN A 91 -8.63 15.83 14.01
CA GLN A 91 -9.71 15.67 14.98
C GLN A 91 -9.32 16.18 16.38
N VAL A 92 -8.08 15.89 16.82
CA VAL A 92 -7.55 16.38 18.11
C VAL A 92 -7.38 17.90 18.12
N VAL A 93 -7.04 18.51 16.98
CA VAL A 93 -6.88 19.98 16.88
C VAL A 93 -8.22 20.71 16.77
N SER A 94 -9.27 20.05 16.28
CA SER A 94 -10.62 20.60 16.20
C SER A 94 -11.46 20.42 17.47
N ALA A 95 -11.01 19.58 18.40
CA ALA A 95 -11.64 19.33 19.70
C ALA A 95 -11.17 20.33 20.77
#